data_AF-S7XBS2-F1
#
_entry.id   AF-S7XBS2-F1
#
_cell.length_a   1.000
_cell.length_b   1.000
_cell.length_c   1.000
_cell.angle_alpha   90.00
_cell.angle_beta   90.00
_cell.angle_gamma   90.00
#
_symmetry.space_group_name_H-M   'P 1'
#
loop_
_entity.id
_entity.type
_entity.pdbx_description
1 polymer ?
#
loop_
_entity_poly.entity_id
_entity_poly.type
_entity_poly.pdbx_seq_one_letter_code
_entity_poly.pdbx_strand_id
1 'polypeptide(L)'
;MDNENNANNKGRWAKKKERARKKSYRHTANKRLLDMFEAGKSSKRSYDKTIDDTKNKIYSEQTYKTYKKQFGYFMEWLGQEHPEAVNIKDAQKHADEFLQYRMDKGEAPSTLSTIKAAMAKVFGISSSTLLKTPPRERAGYKRSRFPVASDKHISEATERRLARFTSATGLRRSEMTKITSDDLFFKDGKAFLNVTKGTKGGKARTVEIMGSSEEETKDIIKFIQSKKGRLFPKLHSNFDNHYYRGAYAMRLYQHYARKEKDIPRVDRYVMRKDRAGEVFDKSAMRMVTKNLGHNRIDVIAQSYLYQ
;
A
#
# COMPACT_ATOMS: atom_id res chain seq x y z
N MET A 1 -40.64 24.88 -30.82
CA MET A 1 -42.00 24.37 -30.61
C MET A 1 -42.10 23.00 -31.25
N ASP A 2 -42.16 21.85 -30.60
CA ASP A 2 -41.71 21.34 -29.31
C ASP A 2 -41.68 19.83 -29.54
N ASN A 3 -40.62 19.15 -29.16
CA ASN A 3 -40.71 17.71 -28.95
C ASN A 3 -39.80 17.29 -27.79
N GLU A 4 -39.90 18.07 -26.71
CA GLU A 4 -39.66 17.57 -25.37
C GLU A 4 -40.90 16.79 -24.94
N ASN A 5 -40.86 15.46 -25.06
CA ASN A 5 -41.50 14.52 -24.12
C ASN A 5 -41.41 13.09 -24.65
N ASN A 6 -40.22 12.48 -24.57
CA ASN A 6 -40.12 11.02 -24.56
C ASN A 6 -39.32 10.54 -23.35
N ALA A 7 -39.67 11.08 -22.19
CA ALA A 7 -39.25 10.54 -20.92
C ALA A 7 -40.45 9.91 -20.23
N ASN A 8 -40.37 8.59 -20.04
CA ASN A 8 -40.87 7.90 -18.86
C ASN A 8 -42.29 7.29 -18.90
N ASN A 9 -42.46 6.19 -19.64
CA ASN A 9 -43.53 5.23 -19.34
C ASN A 9 -43.02 3.80 -19.11
N LYS A 10 -42.18 3.61 -18.08
CA LYS A 10 -41.88 2.25 -17.59
C LYS A 10 -43.12 1.67 -16.89
N GLY A 11 -43.57 0.49 -17.31
CA GLY A 11 -44.71 -0.22 -16.71
C GLY A 11 -44.53 -0.55 -15.22
N ARG A 12 -45.65 -0.73 -14.49
CA ARG A 12 -45.70 -0.95 -13.03
C ARG A 12 -44.75 -2.06 -12.53
N TRP A 13 -44.64 -3.16 -13.29
CA TRP A 13 -43.74 -4.29 -12.99
C TRP A 13 -42.26 -3.94 -13.18
N ALA A 14 -41.92 -3.17 -14.21
CA ALA A 14 -40.57 -2.68 -14.43
C ALA A 14 -40.16 -1.69 -13.32
N LYS A 15 -41.06 -0.79 -12.92
CA LYS A 15 -40.87 0.11 -11.76
C LYS A 15 -40.69 -0.68 -10.45
N LYS A 16 -41.42 -1.78 -10.23
CA LYS A 16 -41.27 -2.67 -9.05
C LYS A 16 -39.91 -3.39 -9.05
N LYS A 17 -39.51 -3.99 -10.18
CA LYS A 17 -38.19 -4.63 -10.34
C LYS A 17 -37.04 -3.63 -10.15
N GLU A 18 -37.18 -2.41 -10.68
CA GLU A 18 -36.19 -1.35 -10.52
C GLU A 18 -36.06 -0.92 -9.04
N ARG A 19 -37.19 -0.75 -8.33
CA ARG A 19 -37.20 -0.46 -6.89
C ARG A 19 -36.57 -1.58 -6.07
N ALA A 20 -36.86 -2.85 -6.38
CA ALA A 20 -36.25 -4.00 -5.72
C ALA A 20 -34.74 -4.08 -5.97
N ARG A 21 -34.30 -3.87 -7.22
CA ARG A 21 -32.87 -3.80 -7.57
C ARG A 21 -32.15 -2.69 -6.82
N LYS A 22 -32.76 -1.50 -6.73
CA LYS A 22 -32.23 -0.35 -5.96
C LYS A 22 -32.14 -0.62 -4.45
N LYS A 23 -32.98 -1.50 -3.91
CA LYS A 23 -32.97 -1.90 -2.49
C LYS A 23 -32.06 -3.11 -2.19
N SER A 24 -31.54 -3.78 -3.22
CA SER A 24 -30.66 -4.95 -3.02
C SER A 24 -29.38 -4.57 -2.29
N TYR A 25 -28.85 -5.47 -1.47
CA TYR A 25 -27.54 -5.28 -0.83
C TYR A 25 -26.44 -5.03 -1.87
N ARG A 26 -26.50 -5.71 -3.02
CA ARG A 26 -25.52 -5.56 -4.12
C ARG A 26 -25.49 -4.15 -4.67
N HIS A 27 -26.65 -3.56 -4.96
CA HIS A 27 -26.73 -2.18 -5.43
C HIS A 27 -26.29 -1.19 -4.34
N THR A 28 -26.81 -1.38 -3.12
CA THR A 28 -26.55 -0.49 -1.98
C THR A 28 -25.06 -0.41 -1.65
N ALA A 29 -24.38 -1.55 -1.60
CA ALA A 29 -22.96 -1.62 -1.30
C ALA A 29 -22.08 -0.97 -2.38
N ASN A 30 -22.34 -1.30 -3.66
CA ASN A 30 -21.59 -0.74 -4.77
C ASN A 30 -21.79 0.78 -4.89
N LYS A 31 -23.03 1.26 -4.72
CA LYS A 31 -23.34 2.69 -4.72
C LYS A 31 -22.59 3.39 -3.58
N ARG A 32 -22.70 2.88 -2.35
CA ARG A 32 -22.01 3.46 -1.20
C ARG A 32 -20.49 3.55 -1.39
N LEU A 33 -19.84 2.50 -1.88
CA LEU A 33 -18.40 2.54 -2.13
C LEU A 33 -18.01 3.55 -3.21
N LEU A 34 -18.83 3.70 -4.26
CA LEU A 34 -18.63 4.69 -5.31
C LEU A 34 -18.79 6.11 -4.76
N ASP A 35 -19.89 6.40 -4.06
CA ASP A 35 -20.16 7.70 -3.44
C ASP A 35 -19.01 8.09 -2.50
N MET A 36 -18.51 7.15 -1.68
CA MET A 36 -17.36 7.38 -0.79
C MET A 36 -16.06 7.64 -1.57
N PHE A 37 -15.86 6.99 -2.71
CA PHE A 37 -14.70 7.21 -3.56
C PHE A 37 -14.73 8.58 -4.23
N GLU A 38 -15.88 8.99 -4.75
CA GLU A 38 -16.10 10.32 -5.33
C GLU A 38 -15.88 11.42 -4.27
N ALA A 39 -16.47 11.27 -3.08
CA ALA A 39 -16.28 12.20 -1.97
C ALA A 39 -14.82 12.27 -1.48
N GLY A 40 -14.10 11.14 -1.51
CA GLY A 40 -12.67 11.12 -1.16
C GLY A 40 -11.77 11.67 -2.27
N LYS A 41 -12.22 11.66 -3.52
CA LYS A 41 -11.50 12.23 -4.67
C LYS A 41 -11.65 13.74 -4.77
N SER A 42 -12.75 14.30 -4.27
CA SER A 42 -13.01 15.74 -4.21
C SER A 42 -12.33 16.44 -3.02
N SER A 43 -11.61 15.70 -2.17
CA SER A 43 -11.03 16.22 -0.92
C SER A 43 -9.61 15.69 -0.67
N LYS A 44 -8.86 16.39 0.20
CA LYS A 44 -7.51 15.97 0.60
C LYS A 44 -7.57 15.23 1.93
N ARG A 45 -7.14 13.96 1.94
CA ARG A 45 -7.07 13.14 3.16
C ARG A 45 -6.33 13.81 4.32
N SER A 46 -5.29 14.58 4.03
CA SER A 46 -4.52 15.28 5.06
C SER A 46 -5.37 16.31 5.80
N TYR A 47 -6.24 17.02 5.08
CA TYR A 47 -7.17 17.99 5.64
C TYR A 47 -8.33 17.30 6.36
N ASP A 48 -8.96 16.31 5.74
CA ASP A 48 -10.10 15.62 6.37
C ASP A 48 -9.74 14.92 7.69
N LYS A 49 -8.46 14.58 7.88
CA LYS A 49 -7.97 14.09 9.17
C LYS A 49 -7.96 15.14 10.28
N THR A 50 -7.80 16.42 9.98
CA THR A 50 -7.78 17.49 10.99
C THR A 50 -9.17 17.83 11.50
N ILE A 51 -10.21 17.49 10.72
CA ILE A 51 -11.63 17.72 11.04
C ILE A 51 -12.41 16.41 11.29
N ASP A 52 -11.71 15.29 11.42
CA ASP A 52 -12.27 13.93 11.60
C ASP A 52 -13.30 13.45 10.54
N ASP A 53 -13.31 14.06 9.35
CA ASP A 53 -14.23 13.74 8.26
C ASP A 53 -13.72 12.63 7.33
N THR A 54 -13.12 11.58 7.90
CA THR A 54 -12.55 10.47 7.09
C THR A 54 -13.46 9.25 6.98
N LYS A 55 -14.53 9.21 7.78
CA LYS A 55 -15.40 8.04 7.93
C LYS A 55 -16.09 7.65 6.63
N ASN A 56 -16.60 8.63 5.88
CA ASN A 56 -17.39 8.40 4.66
C ASN A 56 -16.60 8.68 3.36
N LYS A 57 -15.27 8.56 3.39
CA LYS A 57 -14.41 8.83 2.22
C LYS A 57 -13.44 7.70 1.90
N ILE A 58 -13.15 7.53 0.61
CA ILE A 58 -12.10 6.67 0.05
C ILE A 58 -11.23 7.51 -0.89
N TYR A 59 -9.98 7.73 -0.51
CA TYR A 59 -9.10 8.71 -1.18
C TYR A 59 -8.27 8.13 -2.33
N SER A 60 -8.33 6.82 -2.58
CA SER A 60 -7.54 6.21 -3.63
C SER A 60 -8.34 5.17 -4.39
N GLU A 61 -8.13 5.16 -5.70
CA GLU A 61 -8.76 4.21 -6.62
C GLU A 61 -8.38 2.77 -6.25
N GLN A 62 -7.14 2.54 -5.82
CA GLN A 62 -6.70 1.23 -5.37
C GLN A 62 -7.48 0.76 -4.13
N THR A 63 -7.70 1.63 -3.14
CA THR A 63 -8.52 1.30 -1.96
C THR A 63 -9.96 0.99 -2.37
N TYR A 64 -10.55 1.80 -3.25
CA TYR A 64 -11.90 1.57 -3.77
C TYR A 64 -12.01 0.20 -4.46
N LYS A 65 -11.09 -0.10 -5.40
CA LYS A 65 -11.03 -1.39 -6.10
C LYS A 65 -10.85 -2.55 -5.12
N THR A 66 -9.97 -2.42 -4.14
CA THR A 66 -9.76 -3.43 -3.11
C THR A 66 -11.01 -3.66 -2.28
N TYR A 67 -11.67 -2.62 -1.78
CA TYR A 67 -12.88 -2.77 -0.97
C TYR A 67 -14.03 -3.34 -1.77
N LYS A 68 -14.23 -2.88 -3.01
CA LYS A 68 -15.21 -3.44 -3.93
C LYS A 68 -14.99 -4.93 -4.18
N LYS A 69 -13.73 -5.34 -4.37
CA LYS A 69 -13.36 -6.75 -4.54
C LYS A 69 -13.64 -7.59 -3.29
N GLN A 70 -13.19 -7.13 -2.11
CA GLN A 70 -13.38 -7.87 -0.87
C GLN A 70 -14.85 -8.00 -0.50
N PHE A 71 -15.64 -6.93 -0.65
CA PHE A 71 -17.08 -7.00 -0.45
C PHE A 71 -17.78 -7.83 -1.54
N GLY A 72 -17.21 -7.85 -2.76
CA GLY A 72 -17.62 -8.76 -3.85
C GLY A 72 -17.62 -10.22 -3.42
N TYR A 73 -16.52 -10.68 -2.80
CA TYR A 73 -16.44 -12.05 -2.28
C TYR A 73 -17.47 -12.33 -1.20
N PHE A 74 -17.75 -11.36 -0.34
CA PHE A 74 -18.82 -11.49 0.63
C PHE A 74 -20.20 -11.62 -0.04
N MET A 75 -20.50 -10.81 -1.06
CA MET A 75 -21.77 -10.88 -1.81
C MET A 75 -21.96 -12.16 -2.63
N GLU A 76 -20.86 -12.79 -3.04
CA GLU A 76 -20.86 -14.07 -3.72
C GLU A 76 -21.19 -15.19 -2.73
N TRP A 77 -20.43 -15.27 -1.63
CA TRP A 77 -20.67 -16.21 -0.53
C TRP A 77 -22.07 -16.07 0.06
N LEU A 78 -22.52 -14.85 0.35
CA LEU A 78 -23.85 -14.57 0.89
C LEU A 78 -24.95 -15.03 -0.07
N GLY A 79 -24.74 -14.94 -1.39
CA GLY A 79 -25.70 -15.40 -2.37
C GLY A 79 -25.82 -16.91 -2.48
N GLN A 80 -24.81 -17.66 -2.01
CA GLN A 80 -24.79 -19.12 -1.99
C GLN A 80 -25.35 -19.65 -0.67
N GLU A 81 -24.87 -19.12 0.46
CA GLU A 81 -25.21 -19.64 1.80
C GLU A 81 -26.50 -19.03 2.37
N HIS A 82 -26.82 -17.78 2.00
CA HIS A 82 -27.97 -17.03 2.55
C HIS A 82 -28.80 -16.34 1.45
N PRO A 83 -29.42 -17.10 0.54
CA PRO A 83 -30.22 -16.55 -0.55
C PRO A 83 -31.42 -15.70 -0.07
N GLU A 84 -31.86 -15.88 1.19
CA GLU A 84 -32.88 -15.09 1.86
C GLU A 84 -32.44 -13.66 2.19
N ALA A 85 -31.13 -13.40 2.29
CA ALA A 85 -30.61 -12.07 2.56
C ALA A 85 -30.73 -11.20 1.30
N VAL A 86 -31.67 -10.25 1.28
CA VAL A 86 -31.97 -9.45 0.07
C VAL A 86 -31.55 -7.99 0.21
N ASN A 87 -31.53 -7.45 1.43
CA ASN A 87 -31.18 -6.06 1.70
C ASN A 87 -29.89 -5.93 2.52
N ILE A 88 -29.37 -4.71 2.65
CA ILE A 88 -28.07 -4.47 3.32
C ILE A 88 -28.07 -4.81 4.82
N LYS A 89 -29.22 -4.69 5.49
CA LYS A 89 -29.37 -5.06 6.91
C LYS A 89 -29.36 -6.57 7.07
N ASP A 90 -29.98 -7.32 6.15
CA ASP A 90 -29.90 -8.79 6.15
C ASP A 90 -28.44 -9.22 5.96
N ALA A 91 -27.78 -8.66 4.95
CA ALA A 91 -26.37 -8.93 4.69
C ALA A 91 -25.48 -8.65 5.91
N GLN A 92 -25.74 -7.58 6.67
CA GLN A 92 -24.95 -7.26 7.86
C GLN A 92 -25.03 -8.36 8.94
N LYS A 93 -26.14 -9.09 9.06
CA LYS A 93 -26.30 -10.16 10.07
C LYS A 93 -25.29 -11.31 9.87
N HIS A 94 -24.92 -11.59 8.63
CA HIS A 94 -23.98 -12.65 8.25
C HIS A 94 -22.52 -12.17 8.15
N ALA A 95 -22.23 -10.95 8.61
CA ALA A 95 -20.90 -10.37 8.51
C ALA A 95 -19.86 -11.15 9.32
N ASP A 96 -20.21 -11.52 10.55
CA ASP A 96 -19.30 -12.23 11.46
C ASP A 96 -19.13 -13.69 11.05
N GLU A 97 -20.20 -14.33 10.56
CA GLU A 97 -20.17 -15.67 9.97
C GLU A 97 -19.20 -15.74 8.77
N PHE A 98 -19.27 -14.77 7.86
CA PHE A 98 -18.32 -14.69 6.76
C PHE A 98 -16.87 -14.51 7.25
N LEU A 99 -16.64 -13.68 8.26
CA LEU A 99 -15.30 -13.50 8.82
C LEU A 99 -14.77 -14.80 9.41
N GLN A 100 -15.62 -15.58 10.11
CA GLN A 100 -15.27 -16.91 10.62
C GLN A 100 -14.92 -17.86 9.47
N TYR A 101 -15.77 -17.95 8.46
CA TYR A 101 -15.51 -18.75 7.24
C TYR A 101 -14.17 -18.41 6.58
N ARG A 102 -13.79 -17.13 6.51
CA ARG A 102 -12.49 -16.72 5.96
C ARG A 102 -11.32 -17.12 6.87
N MET A 103 -11.51 -17.10 8.19
CA MET A 103 -10.50 -17.58 9.14
C MET A 103 -10.29 -19.08 9.04
N ASP A 104 -11.37 -19.85 8.94
CA ASP A 104 -11.31 -21.31 8.81
C ASP A 104 -10.64 -21.75 7.52
N LYS A 105 -10.76 -20.93 6.46
CA LYS A 105 -9.99 -21.09 5.20
C LYS A 105 -8.50 -20.71 5.30
N GLY A 106 -8.00 -20.33 6.47
CA GLY A 106 -6.60 -19.98 6.69
C GLY A 106 -6.17 -18.65 6.06
N GLU A 107 -7.12 -17.72 5.86
CA GLU A 107 -6.82 -16.42 5.27
C GLU A 107 -5.85 -15.60 6.16
N ALA A 108 -4.88 -14.93 5.54
CA ALA A 108 -3.87 -14.20 6.29
C ALA A 108 -4.47 -13.05 7.14
N PRO A 109 -3.93 -12.75 8.34
CA PRO A 109 -4.43 -11.66 9.19
C PRO A 109 -4.51 -10.30 8.50
N SER A 110 -3.60 -10.03 7.56
CA SER A 110 -3.61 -8.79 6.77
C SER A 110 -4.77 -8.70 5.78
N THR A 111 -5.19 -9.82 5.19
CA THR A 111 -6.36 -9.87 4.31
C THR A 111 -7.64 -9.78 5.14
N LEU A 112 -7.74 -10.53 6.24
CA LEU A 112 -8.89 -10.46 7.16
C LEU A 112 -9.14 -9.03 7.65
N SER A 113 -8.08 -8.32 8.06
CA SER A 113 -8.17 -6.90 8.43
C SER A 113 -8.68 -6.02 7.29
N THR A 114 -8.35 -6.35 6.04
CA THR A 114 -8.82 -5.61 4.85
C THR A 114 -10.29 -5.91 4.55
N ILE A 115 -10.71 -7.16 4.64
CA ILE A 115 -12.11 -7.60 4.51
C ILE A 115 -12.96 -6.87 5.56
N LYS A 116 -12.55 -6.96 6.83
CA LYS A 116 -13.22 -6.31 7.96
C LYS A 116 -13.35 -4.79 7.77
N ALA A 117 -12.32 -4.12 7.25
CA ALA A 117 -12.39 -2.69 6.94
C ALA A 117 -13.35 -2.38 5.79
N ALA A 118 -13.39 -3.20 4.74
CA ALA A 118 -14.32 -3.04 3.63
C ALA A 118 -15.78 -3.21 4.10
N MET A 119 -16.05 -4.25 4.89
CA MET A 119 -17.37 -4.51 5.47
C MET A 119 -17.82 -3.38 6.39
N ALA A 120 -16.97 -2.91 7.30
CA ALA A 120 -17.27 -1.79 8.17
C ALA A 120 -17.64 -0.51 7.38
N LYS A 121 -16.90 -0.22 6.30
CA LYS A 121 -17.17 0.93 5.41
C LYS A 121 -18.53 0.79 4.72
N VAL A 122 -18.85 -0.40 4.20
CA VAL A 122 -20.12 -0.67 3.51
C VAL A 122 -21.31 -0.66 4.47
N PHE A 123 -21.20 -1.28 5.63
CA PHE A 123 -22.28 -1.30 6.63
C PHE A 123 -22.40 0.00 7.42
N GLY A 124 -21.39 0.89 7.36
CA GLY A 124 -21.40 2.16 8.09
C GLY A 124 -21.17 2.00 9.60
N ILE A 125 -20.64 0.86 10.03
CA ILE A 125 -20.36 0.52 11.43
C ILE A 125 -18.87 0.66 11.76
N SER A 126 -18.53 0.63 13.04
CA SER A 126 -17.12 0.51 13.45
C SER A 126 -16.62 -0.90 13.14
N SER A 127 -15.38 -1.04 12.68
CA SER A 127 -14.79 -2.37 12.54
C SER A 127 -14.70 -3.10 13.89
N SER A 128 -14.64 -2.39 15.02
CA SER A 128 -14.61 -3.02 16.35
C SER A 128 -15.87 -3.81 16.69
N THR A 129 -17.00 -3.56 16.03
CA THR A 129 -18.26 -4.29 16.27
C THR A 129 -18.32 -5.62 15.53
N LEU A 130 -17.42 -5.85 14.58
CA LEU A 130 -17.30 -7.12 13.85
C LEU A 130 -16.38 -8.09 14.60
N LEU A 131 -16.56 -9.39 14.33
CA LEU A 131 -15.78 -10.51 14.87
C LEU A 131 -14.30 -10.19 14.95
N LYS A 132 -13.69 -10.47 16.11
CA LYS A 132 -12.25 -10.27 16.33
C LYS A 132 -11.47 -11.21 15.40
N THR A 133 -10.56 -10.63 14.63
CA THR A 133 -9.66 -11.38 13.73
C THR A 133 -8.27 -11.45 14.36
N PRO A 134 -7.46 -12.47 14.03
CA PRO A 134 -6.08 -12.57 14.49
C PRO A 134 -5.27 -11.28 14.28
N PRO A 135 -4.36 -10.93 15.22
CA PRO A 135 -3.55 -9.73 15.09
C PRO A 135 -2.58 -9.82 13.91
N ARG A 136 -2.24 -8.66 13.33
CA ARG A 136 -1.19 -8.57 12.30
C ARG A 136 0.16 -8.47 12.99
N GLU A 137 0.94 -9.55 12.92
CA GLU A 137 2.26 -9.61 13.52
C GLU A 137 3.38 -9.59 12.48
N ARG A 138 4.55 -9.09 12.88
CA ARG A 138 5.72 -8.98 11.99
C ARG A 138 6.18 -10.36 11.50
N ALA A 139 6.20 -11.34 12.39
CA ALA A 139 6.58 -12.71 12.09
C ALA A 139 5.71 -13.35 10.99
N GLY A 140 4.44 -12.94 10.88
CA GLY A 140 3.52 -13.44 9.85
C GLY A 140 3.73 -12.86 8.43
N TYR A 141 4.59 -11.85 8.25
CA TYR A 141 4.86 -11.31 6.92
C TYR A 141 5.82 -12.22 6.15
N LYS A 142 5.33 -12.82 5.06
CA LYS A 142 6.11 -13.67 4.15
C LYS A 142 6.59 -12.93 2.88
N ARG A 143 5.81 -11.93 2.44
CA ARG A 143 6.06 -11.23 1.18
C ARG A 143 7.45 -10.55 1.17
N SER A 144 8.19 -10.76 0.09
CA SER A 144 9.50 -10.13 -0.14
C SER A 144 10.57 -10.48 0.90
N ARG A 145 10.38 -11.61 1.61
CA ARG A 145 11.36 -12.16 2.56
C ARG A 145 11.95 -13.50 2.12
N PHE A 146 11.23 -14.22 1.26
CA PHE A 146 11.61 -15.53 0.77
C PHE A 146 11.38 -15.58 -0.75
N PRO A 147 12.17 -16.37 -1.50
CA PRO A 147 11.91 -16.62 -2.91
C PRO A 147 10.50 -17.18 -3.12
N VAL A 148 9.83 -16.73 -4.18
CA VAL A 148 8.51 -17.23 -4.59
C VAL A 148 8.55 -17.72 -6.03
N ALA A 149 7.59 -18.59 -6.40
CA ALA A 149 7.54 -19.20 -7.73
C ALA A 149 7.53 -18.15 -8.86
N SER A 150 6.91 -16.99 -8.63
CA SER A 150 6.82 -15.91 -9.62
C SER A 150 8.13 -15.19 -9.90
N ASP A 151 9.16 -15.33 -9.06
CA ASP A 151 10.45 -14.67 -9.25
C ASP A 151 11.16 -15.23 -10.50
N LYS A 152 10.86 -16.48 -10.89
CA LYS A 152 11.37 -17.09 -12.13
C LYS A 152 10.83 -16.46 -13.43
N HIS A 153 9.84 -15.58 -13.34
CA HIS A 153 9.19 -14.98 -14.49
C HIS A 153 9.80 -13.63 -14.92
N ILE A 154 10.93 -13.22 -14.34
CA ILE A 154 11.72 -12.09 -14.81
C ILE A 154 13.08 -12.62 -15.30
N SER A 155 13.60 -12.07 -16.40
CA SER A 155 14.94 -12.46 -16.87
C SER A 155 16.01 -11.91 -15.92
N GLU A 156 17.04 -12.71 -15.66
CA GLU A 156 18.14 -12.36 -14.76
C GLU A 156 18.80 -11.02 -15.14
N ALA A 157 19.00 -10.75 -16.43
CA ALA A 157 19.54 -9.48 -16.90
C ALA A 157 18.62 -8.27 -16.58
N THR A 158 17.31 -8.43 -16.74
CA THR A 158 16.34 -7.38 -16.42
C THR A 158 16.28 -7.14 -14.92
N GLU A 159 16.22 -8.23 -14.14
CA GLU A 159 16.23 -8.16 -12.69
C GLU A 159 17.50 -7.50 -12.17
N ARG A 160 18.68 -7.96 -12.60
CA ARG A 160 19.99 -7.39 -12.22
C ARG A 160 20.03 -5.88 -12.44
N ARG A 161 19.59 -5.41 -13.62
CA ARG A 161 19.54 -3.97 -13.94
C ARG A 161 18.63 -3.18 -12.99
N LEU A 162 17.42 -3.69 -12.75
CA LEU A 162 16.45 -3.02 -11.87
C LEU A 162 16.86 -3.10 -10.39
N ALA A 163 17.38 -4.24 -9.97
CA ALA A 163 17.89 -4.53 -8.64
C ALA A 163 19.06 -3.62 -8.28
N ARG A 164 20.03 -3.48 -9.18
CA ARG A 164 21.17 -2.58 -9.04
C ARG A 164 20.73 -1.15 -8.72
N PHE A 165 19.86 -0.59 -9.56
CA PHE A 165 19.36 0.77 -9.35
C PHE A 165 18.49 0.89 -8.09
N THR A 166 17.58 -0.06 -7.86
CA THR A 166 16.65 -0.01 -6.72
C THR A 166 17.37 -0.18 -5.39
N SER A 167 18.36 -1.07 -5.32
CA SER A 167 19.16 -1.28 -4.11
C SER A 167 20.06 -0.10 -3.80
N ALA A 168 20.36 0.77 -4.77
CA ALA A 168 21.16 1.97 -4.57
C ALA A 168 20.36 3.26 -4.29
N THR A 169 19.03 3.22 -4.46
CA THR A 169 18.18 4.42 -4.36
C THR A 169 16.94 4.20 -3.50
N GLY A 170 16.53 2.95 -3.28
CA GLY A 170 15.31 2.63 -2.55
C GLY A 170 14.08 3.36 -3.08
N LEU A 171 13.95 3.54 -4.40
CA LEU A 171 12.76 4.14 -5.02
C LEU A 171 11.59 3.15 -5.07
N ARG A 172 10.35 3.65 -4.95
CA ARG A 172 9.13 2.85 -5.11
C ARG A 172 8.92 2.57 -6.59
N ARG A 173 8.20 1.50 -6.91
CA ARG A 173 7.80 1.20 -8.30
C ARG A 173 7.25 2.41 -9.06
N SER A 174 6.37 3.20 -8.44
CA SER A 174 5.79 4.41 -9.04
C SER A 174 6.75 5.58 -9.17
N GLU A 175 7.79 5.63 -8.34
CA GLU A 175 8.85 6.65 -8.38
C GLU A 175 9.88 6.26 -9.44
N MET A 176 10.31 4.99 -9.47
CA MET A 176 11.19 4.46 -10.51
C MET A 176 10.64 4.66 -11.91
N THR A 177 9.32 4.49 -12.08
CA THR A 177 8.75 4.76 -13.40
C THR A 177 8.84 6.23 -13.76
N LYS A 178 8.81 7.18 -12.83
CA LYS A 178 8.68 8.62 -13.13
C LYS A 178 9.97 9.42 -12.96
N ILE A 179 11.00 8.87 -12.33
CA ILE A 179 12.29 9.52 -12.13
C ILE A 179 12.99 9.75 -13.47
N THR A 180 13.62 10.90 -13.62
CA THR A 180 14.36 11.30 -14.83
C THR A 180 15.83 11.53 -14.53
N SER A 181 16.65 11.59 -15.58
CA SER A 181 18.05 12.02 -15.50
C SER A 181 18.21 13.34 -14.76
N ASP A 182 17.31 14.29 -15.04
CA ASP A 182 17.36 15.67 -14.52
C ASP A 182 17.02 15.76 -13.02
N ASP A 183 16.54 14.67 -12.41
CA ASP A 183 16.30 14.61 -10.98
C ASP A 183 17.62 14.37 -10.20
N LEU A 184 18.74 14.07 -10.89
CA LEU A 184 20.07 13.93 -10.31
C LEU A 184 20.68 15.29 -9.94
N PHE A 185 21.23 15.39 -8.74
CA PHE A 185 22.02 16.54 -8.32
C PHE A 185 23.12 16.13 -7.34
N PHE A 186 24.10 17.01 -7.14
CA PHE A 186 25.20 16.80 -6.21
C PHE A 186 25.13 17.82 -5.08
N LYS A 187 25.45 17.37 -3.87
CA LYS A 187 25.54 18.22 -2.69
C LYS A 187 26.58 17.63 -1.74
N ASP A 188 27.49 18.47 -1.23
CA ASP A 188 28.51 18.07 -0.25
C ASP A 188 29.33 16.82 -0.71
N GLY A 189 29.70 16.77 -2.00
CA GLY A 189 30.45 15.66 -2.59
C GLY A 189 29.65 14.36 -2.82
N LYS A 190 28.36 14.34 -2.48
CA LYS A 190 27.48 13.17 -2.65
C LYS A 190 26.45 13.38 -3.75
N ALA A 191 26.02 12.28 -4.38
CA ALA A 191 25.00 12.29 -5.42
C ALA A 191 23.61 11.95 -4.85
N PHE A 192 22.59 12.66 -5.32
CA PHE A 192 21.22 12.53 -4.84
C PHE A 192 20.21 12.56 -5.99
N LEU A 193 19.03 12.01 -5.73
CA LEU A 193 17.84 12.15 -6.57
C LEU A 193 16.79 13.00 -5.85
N ASN A 194 16.23 13.98 -6.56
CA ASN A 194 15.07 14.76 -6.12
C ASN A 194 13.77 14.04 -6.50
N VAL A 195 13.19 13.31 -5.55
CA VAL A 195 12.02 12.45 -5.80
C VAL A 195 10.73 13.22 -5.48
N THR A 196 10.18 13.87 -6.50
CA THR A 196 8.91 14.64 -6.40
C THR A 196 7.73 13.93 -7.06
N LYS A 197 8.00 13.07 -8.03
CA LYS A 197 7.00 12.41 -8.89
C LYS A 197 6.72 10.98 -8.44
N GLY A 198 5.45 10.56 -8.49
CA GLY A 198 5.06 9.17 -8.16
C GLY A 198 5.17 8.81 -6.68
N THR A 199 5.37 9.80 -5.83
CA THR A 199 5.53 9.65 -4.38
C THR A 199 4.22 9.25 -3.71
N LYS A 200 4.31 8.40 -2.69
CA LYS A 200 3.14 7.99 -1.92
C LYS A 200 2.62 9.18 -1.11
N GLY A 201 1.40 9.63 -1.41
CA GLY A 201 0.77 10.75 -0.74
C GLY A 201 1.39 12.11 -1.06
N GLY A 202 2.09 12.24 -2.19
CA GLY A 202 2.64 13.52 -2.67
C GLY A 202 3.88 14.01 -1.90
N LYS A 203 4.53 13.14 -1.12
CA LYS A 203 5.67 13.52 -0.27
C LYS A 203 6.97 13.53 -1.06
N ALA A 204 7.43 14.73 -1.40
CA ALA A 204 8.75 14.93 -1.97
C ALA A 204 9.85 14.53 -0.96
N ARG A 205 10.97 14.04 -1.47
CA ARG A 205 12.19 13.80 -0.67
C ARG A 205 13.43 13.79 -1.53
N THR A 206 14.56 14.03 -0.88
CA THR A 206 15.89 13.75 -1.42
C THR A 206 16.31 12.32 -1.07
N VAL A 207 16.91 11.64 -2.04
CA VAL A 207 17.41 10.27 -1.90
C VAL A 207 18.89 10.24 -2.21
N GLU A 208 19.72 9.81 -1.28
CA GLU A 208 21.16 9.57 -1.49
C GLU A 208 21.36 8.35 -2.38
N ILE A 209 22.18 8.48 -3.42
CA ILE A 209 22.58 7.35 -4.25
C ILE A 209 23.75 6.65 -3.55
N MET A 210 23.54 5.38 -3.17
CA MET A 210 24.54 4.58 -2.47
C MET A 210 24.56 3.16 -3.02
N GLY A 211 25.51 2.88 -3.93
CA GLY A 211 25.84 1.53 -4.39
C GLY A 211 26.49 0.69 -3.29
N SER A 212 26.66 -0.62 -3.52
CA SER A 212 27.37 -1.52 -2.61
C SER A 212 28.86 -1.18 -2.46
N SER A 213 29.43 -0.50 -3.45
CA SER A 213 30.77 0.08 -3.41
C SER A 213 30.77 1.50 -3.99
N GLU A 214 31.90 2.20 -3.88
CA GLU A 214 32.09 3.50 -4.53
C GLU A 214 32.05 3.39 -6.05
N GLU A 215 32.64 2.33 -6.62
CA GLU A 215 32.64 2.04 -8.05
C GLU A 215 31.22 1.84 -8.55
N GLU A 216 30.41 1.03 -7.85
CA GLU A 216 29.01 0.84 -8.21
C GLU A 216 28.22 2.15 -8.13
N THR A 217 28.51 2.97 -7.11
CA THR A 217 27.88 4.29 -6.96
C THR A 217 28.21 5.18 -8.16
N LYS A 218 29.50 5.27 -8.53
CA LYS A 218 29.98 6.04 -9.70
C LYS A 218 29.33 5.56 -11.00
N ASP A 219 29.22 4.24 -11.18
CA ASP A 219 28.59 3.67 -12.38
C ASP A 219 27.09 3.95 -12.46
N ILE A 220 26.38 3.94 -11.34
CA ILE A 220 24.95 4.29 -11.32
C ILE A 220 24.77 5.77 -11.67
N ILE A 221 25.63 6.64 -11.16
CA ILE A 221 25.64 8.07 -11.52
C ILE A 221 25.89 8.24 -13.02
N LYS A 222 26.93 7.60 -13.57
CA LYS A 222 27.23 7.61 -15.01
C LYS A 222 26.05 7.10 -15.84
N PHE A 223 25.41 6.02 -15.41
CA PHE A 223 24.20 5.50 -16.05
C PHE A 223 23.10 6.56 -16.11
N ILE A 224 22.80 7.24 -14.99
CA ILE A 224 21.77 8.30 -14.94
C ILE A 224 22.13 9.45 -15.90
N GLN A 225 23.38 9.91 -15.87
CA GLN A 225 23.86 11.01 -16.72
C GLN A 225 23.84 10.66 -18.22
N SER A 226 24.04 9.39 -18.58
CA SER A 226 23.99 8.92 -19.98
C SER A 226 22.59 8.88 -20.59
N LYS A 227 21.54 9.12 -19.81
CA LYS A 227 20.14 9.05 -20.27
C LYS A 227 19.56 10.45 -20.41
N LYS A 228 18.56 10.56 -21.28
CA LYS A 228 17.66 11.72 -21.36
C LYS A 228 16.25 11.28 -20.95
N GLY A 229 15.61 12.04 -20.06
CA GLY A 229 14.25 11.76 -19.62
C GLY A 229 14.15 10.58 -18.66
N ARG A 230 13.07 9.78 -18.77
CA ARG A 230 12.73 8.73 -17.80
C ARG A 230 13.75 7.59 -17.81
N LEU A 231 14.29 7.25 -16.64
CA LEU A 231 15.29 6.18 -16.51
C LEU A 231 14.70 4.77 -16.73
N PHE A 232 13.46 4.56 -16.28
CA PHE A 232 12.76 3.28 -16.40
C PHE A 232 11.30 3.50 -16.84
N PRO A 233 11.01 3.56 -18.15
CA PRO A 233 9.65 3.82 -18.63
C PRO A 233 8.60 2.81 -18.12
N LYS A 234 9.01 1.53 -18.00
CA LYS A 234 8.19 0.42 -17.51
C LYS A 234 9.02 -0.48 -16.60
N LEU A 235 8.38 -1.01 -15.56
CA LEU A 235 8.94 -2.06 -14.72
C LEU A 235 8.23 -3.39 -15.00
N HIS A 236 8.96 -4.50 -14.94
CA HIS A 236 8.37 -5.84 -15.04
C HIS A 236 7.40 -6.09 -13.88
N SER A 237 6.25 -6.75 -14.11
CA SER A 237 5.23 -6.96 -13.06
C SER A 237 5.76 -7.75 -11.86
N ASN A 238 6.61 -8.74 -12.14
CA ASN A 238 7.17 -9.65 -11.14
C ASN A 238 8.46 -9.15 -10.49
N PHE A 239 8.92 -7.93 -10.81
CA PHE A 239 10.08 -7.35 -10.14
C PHE A 239 9.77 -7.04 -8.66
N ASP A 240 10.50 -7.68 -7.74
CA ASP A 240 10.36 -7.43 -6.30
C ASP A 240 11.03 -6.12 -5.86
N ASN A 241 10.36 -5.01 -6.17
CA ASN A 241 10.79 -3.69 -5.74
C ASN A 241 10.88 -3.56 -4.21
N HIS A 242 10.08 -4.30 -3.42
CA HIS A 242 10.11 -4.14 -1.96
C HIS A 242 11.36 -4.77 -1.36
N TYR A 243 11.74 -5.95 -1.84
CA TYR A 243 12.96 -6.64 -1.44
C TYR A 243 14.20 -5.74 -1.67
N TYR A 244 14.40 -5.24 -2.89
CA TYR A 244 15.57 -4.41 -3.19
C TYR A 244 15.55 -3.04 -2.50
N ARG A 245 14.37 -2.50 -2.16
CA ARG A 245 14.27 -1.34 -1.26
C ARG A 245 14.75 -1.67 0.16
N GLY A 246 14.54 -2.90 0.62
CA GLY A 246 15.12 -3.43 1.87
C GLY A 246 16.64 -3.45 1.82
N ALA A 247 17.23 -3.95 0.74
CA ALA A 247 18.68 -3.93 0.55
C ALA A 247 19.26 -2.52 0.65
N TYR A 248 18.63 -1.52 0.01
CA TYR A 248 19.02 -0.11 0.15
C TYR A 248 18.92 0.40 1.60
N ALA A 249 17.82 0.08 2.28
CA ALA A 249 17.59 0.49 3.66
C ALA A 249 18.68 -0.05 4.61
N MET A 250 19.01 -1.33 4.45
CA MET A 250 20.06 -1.98 5.23
C MET A 250 21.43 -1.37 4.94
N ARG A 251 21.73 -1.10 3.67
CA ARG A 251 22.99 -0.48 3.25
C ARG A 251 23.18 0.92 3.85
N LEU A 252 22.17 1.78 3.74
CA LEU A 252 22.20 3.10 4.39
C LEU A 252 22.33 2.96 5.91
N TYR A 253 21.58 2.03 6.51
CA TYR A 253 21.65 1.83 7.96
C TYR A 253 23.08 1.45 8.38
N GLN A 254 23.69 0.47 7.73
CA GLN A 254 25.05 0.02 8.00
C GLN A 254 26.09 1.12 7.79
N HIS A 255 25.93 1.96 6.77
CA HIS A 255 26.83 3.08 6.51
C HIS A 255 26.80 4.14 7.62
N TYR A 256 25.62 4.45 8.17
CA TYR A 256 25.43 5.52 9.14
C TYR A 256 25.38 5.06 10.60
N ALA A 257 25.21 3.76 10.85
CA ALA A 257 25.08 3.23 12.21
C ALA A 257 26.40 3.29 12.95
N ARG A 258 26.35 3.75 14.20
CA ARG A 258 27.44 3.57 15.15
C ARG A 258 27.54 2.08 15.50
N LYS A 259 28.73 1.65 15.93
CA LYS A 259 28.89 0.33 16.56
C LYS A 259 28.00 0.29 17.80
N GLU A 260 27.43 -0.87 18.10
CA GLU A 260 26.40 -1.00 19.14
C GLU A 260 26.83 -0.45 20.50
N LYS A 261 28.07 -0.72 20.90
CA LYS A 261 28.67 -0.21 22.14
C LYS A 261 28.75 1.32 22.21
N ASP A 262 28.85 1.97 21.05
CA ASP A 262 29.02 3.43 20.91
C ASP A 262 27.67 4.14 20.74
N ILE A 263 26.53 3.41 20.71
CA ILE A 263 25.20 4.01 20.63
C ILE A 263 24.79 4.54 22.01
N PRO A 264 24.58 5.86 22.18
CA PRO A 264 24.07 6.42 23.44
C PRO A 264 22.71 5.83 23.79
N ARG A 265 22.44 5.60 25.08
CA ARG A 265 21.18 4.98 25.55
C ARG A 265 19.93 5.66 25.01
N VAL A 266 19.94 7.00 24.91
CA VAL A 266 18.83 7.80 24.36
C VAL A 266 18.56 7.51 22.87
N ASP A 267 19.60 7.16 22.13
CA ASP A 267 19.57 6.84 20.70
C ASP A 267 19.37 5.35 20.41
N ARG A 268 19.24 4.50 21.43
CA ARG A 268 18.92 3.08 21.23
C ARG A 268 17.44 2.90 20.92
N TYR A 269 17.15 2.24 19.81
CA TYR A 269 15.83 1.69 19.51
C TYR A 269 15.87 0.19 19.83
N VAL A 270 15.17 -0.22 20.89
CA VAL A 270 15.12 -1.62 21.31
C VAL A 270 13.86 -2.27 20.73
N MET A 271 14.07 -3.32 19.94
CA MET A 271 13.00 -4.12 19.38
C MET A 271 12.20 -4.84 20.48
N ARG A 272 10.96 -5.22 20.14
CA ARG A 272 10.01 -5.90 21.04
C ARG A 272 9.44 -7.14 20.33
N LYS A 273 8.70 -7.97 21.07
CA LYS A 273 8.00 -9.15 20.55
C LYS A 273 8.96 -10.15 19.87
N ASP A 274 8.72 -10.51 18.61
CA ASP A 274 9.46 -11.51 17.83
C ASP A 274 10.95 -11.20 17.67
N ARG A 275 11.38 -9.97 17.98
CA ARG A 275 12.77 -9.52 17.90
C ARG A 275 13.25 -8.83 19.17
N ALA A 276 12.63 -9.14 20.31
CA ALA A 276 12.97 -8.52 21.59
C ALA A 276 14.49 -8.63 21.87
N GLY A 277 15.10 -7.53 22.30
CA GLY A 277 16.52 -7.47 22.63
C GLY A 277 17.40 -6.89 21.53
N GLU A 278 17.01 -6.97 20.25
CA GLU A 278 17.80 -6.34 19.19
C GLU A 278 17.81 -4.81 19.32
N VAL A 279 19.00 -4.21 19.18
CA VAL A 279 19.23 -2.77 19.34
C VAL A 279 19.62 -2.15 18.00
N PHE A 280 18.89 -1.10 17.61
CA PHE A 280 19.23 -0.27 16.45
C PHE A 280 19.57 1.17 16.84
N ASP A 281 20.40 1.80 16.03
CA ASP A 281 20.78 3.21 16.16
C ASP A 281 19.69 4.13 15.58
N LYS A 282 18.99 4.87 16.44
CA LYS A 282 17.95 5.84 16.02
C LYS A 282 18.50 6.90 15.07
N SER A 283 19.76 7.32 15.18
CA SER A 283 20.34 8.33 14.30
C SER A 283 20.40 7.80 12.86
N ALA A 284 20.96 6.61 12.65
CA ALA A 284 20.99 5.95 11.35
C ALA A 284 19.57 5.63 10.84
N MET A 285 18.68 5.15 11.70
CA MET A 285 17.29 4.90 11.33
C MET A 285 16.56 6.18 10.85
N ARG A 286 16.84 7.35 11.43
CA ARG A 286 16.28 8.64 10.95
C ARG A 286 16.79 8.95 9.54
N MET A 287 18.06 8.70 9.24
CA MET A 287 18.63 8.87 7.90
C MET A 287 17.93 7.97 6.87
N VAL A 288 17.75 6.70 7.19
CA VAL A 288 17.03 5.74 6.34
C VAL A 288 15.56 6.15 6.16
N THR A 289 14.91 6.59 7.24
CA THR A 289 13.51 7.06 7.25
C THR A 289 13.32 8.22 6.27
N LYS A 290 14.24 9.20 6.29
CA LYS A 290 14.24 10.35 5.38
C LYS A 290 14.41 9.91 3.92
N ASN A 291 15.42 9.08 3.63
CA ASN A 291 15.69 8.57 2.28
C ASN A 291 14.56 7.69 1.72
N LEU A 292 13.85 6.93 2.55
CA LEU A 292 12.70 6.12 2.09
C LEU A 292 11.36 6.87 2.09
N GLY A 293 11.30 8.07 2.68
CA GLY A 293 10.10 8.89 2.75
C GLY A 293 9.04 8.35 3.70
N HIS A 294 9.46 7.81 4.85
CA HIS A 294 8.54 7.39 5.92
C HIS A 294 8.42 8.48 6.98
N ASN A 295 7.29 8.52 7.69
CA ASN A 295 7.08 9.49 8.78
C ASN A 295 7.44 8.93 10.16
N ARG A 296 7.45 7.60 10.27
CA ARG A 296 7.68 6.90 11.52
C ARG A 296 8.96 6.09 11.40
N ILE A 297 9.83 6.24 12.39
CA ILE A 297 11.14 5.59 12.44
C ILE A 297 11.01 4.06 12.59
N ASP A 298 10.00 3.59 13.33
CA ASP A 298 9.81 2.18 13.65
C ASP A 298 9.43 1.33 12.43
N VAL A 299 8.90 1.96 11.37
CA VAL A 299 8.63 1.30 10.08
C VAL A 299 9.92 0.73 9.49
N ILE A 300 11.06 1.40 9.68
CA ILE A 300 12.36 0.94 9.20
C ILE A 300 12.76 -0.37 9.88
N ALA A 301 12.74 -0.40 11.21
CA ALA A 301 13.07 -1.61 11.98
C ALA A 301 12.10 -2.77 11.72
N GLN A 302 10.81 -2.49 11.53
CA GLN A 302 9.79 -3.54 11.36
C GLN A 302 9.78 -4.13 9.94
N SER A 303 9.97 -3.29 8.92
CA SER A 303 9.71 -3.65 7.51
C SER A 303 10.95 -3.74 6.63
N TYR A 304 12.11 -3.22 7.04
CA TYR A 304 13.28 -3.09 6.17
C TYR A 304 14.58 -3.63 6.77
N LEU A 305 14.81 -3.40 8.08
CA LEU A 305 16.00 -3.92 8.76
C LEU A 305 15.72 -5.33 9.24
N TYR A 306 15.77 -6.30 8.36
CA TYR A 306 15.69 -7.71 8.70
C TYR A 306 16.80 -8.47 7.97
N GLN A 307 17.26 -9.55 8.61
CA GLN A 307 18.13 -10.54 8.02
C GLN A 307 17.28 -11.61 7.33
#